data_AF-A0A517PVB1-F1
#
_entry.id   AF-A0A517PVB1-F1
#
_cell.length_a   1.000
_cell.length_b   1.000
_cell.length_c   1.000
_cell.angle_alpha   90.00
_cell.angle_beta   90.00
_cell.angle_gamma   90.00
#
_symmetry.space_group_name_H-M   'P 1'
#
loop_
_entity.id
_entity.type
_entity.pdbx_description
1 polymer ?
#
loop_
_entity_poly.entity_id
_entity_poly.type
_entity_poly.pdbx_seq_one_letter_code
_entity_poly.pdbx_strand_id
1 'polypeptide(L)'
;MIDFELEQMLENPEWSLVLKHYSVLRRETKERDPEFDGWIVRQNEVDGVVTERLPRIHGKLIAFDLLKFQLSGRDSGVFYKVTRTGENMLPRLEEQLQDLQAQLQATEEDAPPEEQELARSA
;
A
#
# COMPACT_ATOMS: atom_id res chain seq x y z
N MET A 1 -4.61 14.26 12.51
CA MET A 1 -3.51 13.34 12.83
C MET A 1 -2.94 12.65 11.59
N ILE A 2 -3.72 12.57 10.49
CA ILE A 2 -3.39 11.94 9.20
C ILE A 2 -1.96 12.19 8.69
N ASP A 3 -1.35 13.33 9.00
CA ASP A 3 -0.02 13.68 8.49
C ASP A 3 1.07 12.73 9.01
N PHE A 4 0.98 12.27 10.27
CA PHE A 4 1.91 11.29 10.81
C PHE A 4 1.74 9.91 10.16
N GLU A 5 0.50 9.43 10.02
CA GLU A 5 0.27 8.14 9.36
C GLU A 5 0.69 8.18 7.88
N LEU A 6 0.47 9.32 7.21
CA LEU A 6 0.91 9.53 5.83
C LEU A 6 2.44 9.46 5.71
N GLU A 7 3.16 10.18 6.58
CA GLU A 7 4.63 10.13 6.64
C GLU A 7 5.13 8.69 6.86
N GLN A 8 4.54 7.98 7.81
CA GLN A 8 4.90 6.58 8.08
C GLN A 8 4.65 5.66 6.88
N MET A 9 3.57 5.88 6.12
CA MET A 9 3.27 5.12 4.91
C MET A 9 4.23 5.45 3.75
N LEU A 10 4.74 6.68 3.67
CA LEU A 10 5.77 7.09 2.70
C LEU A 10 7.14 6.48 3.02
N GLU A 11 7.50 6.44 4.31
CA GLU A 11 8.74 5.79 4.78
C GLU A 11 8.72 4.27 4.61
N ASN A 12 7.53 3.67 4.52
CA ASN A 12 7.33 2.22 4.44
C ASN A 12 6.50 1.85 3.20
N PRO A 13 7.09 1.90 1.98
CA PRO A 13 6.34 1.76 0.73
C PRO A 13 5.60 0.41 0.60
N GLU A 14 6.10 -0.66 1.23
CA GLU A 14 5.40 -1.96 1.29
C GLU A 14 4.01 -1.85 1.95
N TRP A 15 3.79 -0.92 2.88
CA TRP A 15 2.50 -0.74 3.54
C TRP A 15 1.46 -0.19 2.57
N SER A 16 1.88 0.73 1.71
CA SER A 16 1.07 1.27 0.62
C SER A 16 0.70 0.18 -0.39
N LEU A 17 1.62 -0.74 -0.71
CA LEU A 17 1.33 -1.88 -1.58
C LEU A 17 0.24 -2.79 -0.99
N VAL A 18 0.33 -3.14 0.29
CA VAL A 18 -0.68 -3.97 0.96
C VAL A 18 -2.03 -3.26 1.03
N LEU A 19 -2.08 -1.99 1.41
CA LEU A 19 -3.34 -1.23 1.48
C LEU A 19 -4.00 -1.13 0.10
N LYS A 20 -3.20 -0.82 -0.94
CA LYS A 20 -3.67 -0.75 -2.33
C LYS A 20 -4.20 -2.10 -2.80
N HIS A 21 -3.52 -3.19 -2.48
CA HIS A 21 -3.95 -4.54 -2.85
C HIS A 21 -5.36 -4.86 -2.31
N TYR A 22 -5.65 -4.55 -1.03
CA TYR A 22 -7.00 -4.75 -0.49
C TYR A 22 -8.05 -3.82 -1.10
N SER A 23 -7.69 -2.56 -1.44
CA SER A 23 -8.63 -1.64 -2.09
C SER A 23 -9.00 -2.12 -3.50
N VAL A 24 -8.02 -2.60 -4.27
CA VAL A 24 -8.24 -3.18 -5.61
C VAL A 24 -9.13 -4.43 -5.51
N LEU A 25 -8.78 -5.40 -4.66
CA LEU A 25 -9.58 -6.62 -4.47
C LEU A 25 -11.01 -6.29 -4.05
N ARG A 26 -11.19 -5.30 -3.16
CA ARG A 26 -12.51 -4.85 -2.73
C ARG A 26 -13.33 -4.30 -3.90
N ARG A 27 -12.73 -3.45 -4.73
CA ARG A 27 -13.39 -2.87 -5.92
C ARG A 27 -13.80 -3.96 -6.91
N GLU A 28 -12.86 -4.82 -7.30
CA GLU A 28 -13.09 -5.91 -8.25
C GLU A 28 -14.15 -6.90 -7.75
N THR A 29 -14.17 -7.19 -6.45
CA THR A 29 -15.18 -8.07 -5.86
C THR A 29 -16.55 -7.40 -5.85
N LYS A 30 -16.63 -6.09 -5.54
CA LYS A 30 -17.89 -5.33 -5.58
C LYS A 30 -18.46 -5.19 -6.99
N GLU A 31 -17.60 -5.09 -8.00
CA GLU A 31 -18.01 -5.04 -9.41
C GLU A 31 -18.62 -6.37 -9.87
N ARG A 32 -18.09 -7.51 -9.40
CA ARG A 32 -18.62 -8.85 -9.69
C ARG A 32 -19.85 -9.22 -8.86
N ASP A 33 -19.89 -8.75 -7.61
CA ASP A 33 -20.97 -8.98 -6.67
C ASP A 33 -21.43 -7.64 -6.05
N PRO A 34 -22.49 -7.03 -6.58
CA PRO A 34 -23.04 -5.79 -6.04
C PRO A 34 -23.59 -5.91 -4.61
N GLU A 35 -23.85 -7.11 -4.08
CA GLU A 35 -24.29 -7.32 -2.70
C GLU A 35 -23.10 -7.52 -1.73
N PHE A 36 -21.88 -7.61 -2.27
CA PHE A 36 -20.66 -7.77 -1.49
C PHE A 36 -20.52 -6.73 -0.37
N ASP A 37 -20.26 -7.23 0.84
CA ASP A 37 -20.24 -6.45 2.08
C ASP A 37 -18.89 -5.74 2.34
N GLY A 38 -17.88 -5.98 1.50
CA GLY A 38 -16.58 -5.34 1.56
C GLY A 38 -15.51 -6.08 2.38
N TRP A 39 -15.80 -7.27 2.91
CA TRP A 39 -14.82 -8.07 3.66
C TRP A 39 -14.04 -9.02 2.74
N ILE A 40 -12.72 -8.86 2.73
CA ILE A 40 -11.80 -9.66 1.92
C ILE A 40 -11.08 -10.65 2.84
N VAL A 41 -11.00 -11.91 2.43
CA VAL A 41 -10.21 -12.91 3.15
C VAL A 41 -8.75 -12.46 3.24
N ARG A 42 -8.07 -12.74 4.36
CA ARG A 42 -6.66 -12.38 4.51
C ARG A 42 -5.83 -12.95 3.38
N GLN A 43 -5.16 -12.07 2.64
CA GLN A 43 -4.21 -12.43 1.60
C GLN A 43 -2.89 -12.84 2.26
N ASN A 44 -2.32 -13.94 1.77
CA ASN A 44 -1.03 -14.45 2.24
C ASN A 44 0.12 -14.06 1.31
N GLU A 45 -0.17 -13.40 0.20
CA GLU A 45 0.79 -12.93 -0.79
C GLU A 45 0.33 -11.56 -1.31
N VAL A 46 1.27 -10.64 -1.52
CA VAL A 46 1.04 -9.33 -2.15
C VAL A 46 2.27 -9.02 -3.00
N ASP A 47 2.06 -8.66 -4.25
CA ASP A 47 3.15 -8.36 -5.19
C ASP A 47 4.07 -7.26 -4.64
N GLY A 48 5.38 -7.50 -4.69
CA GLY A 48 6.39 -6.57 -4.19
C GLY A 48 6.55 -6.56 -2.66
N VAL A 49 5.91 -7.47 -1.93
CA VAL A 49 6.01 -7.57 -0.46
C VAL A 49 6.50 -8.95 -0.04
N VAL A 50 7.51 -8.98 0.82
CA VAL A 50 8.04 -10.22 1.41
C VAL A 50 6.98 -10.83 2.35
N THR A 51 6.61 -12.11 2.11
CA THR A 51 5.51 -12.80 2.82
C THR A 51 5.66 -12.77 4.35
N GLU A 52 6.87 -12.92 4.86
CA GLU A 52 7.16 -12.91 6.30
C GLU A 52 6.87 -11.54 6.95
N ARG A 53 6.83 -10.45 6.16
CA ARG A 53 6.51 -9.10 6.64
C ARG A 53 5.01 -8.85 6.68
N LEU A 54 4.20 -9.55 5.88
CA LEU A 54 2.76 -9.32 5.76
C LEU A 54 2.02 -9.31 7.10
N PRO A 55 2.24 -10.24 8.06
CA PRO A 55 1.55 -10.19 9.34
C PRO A 55 1.79 -8.88 10.11
N ARG A 56 3.03 -8.38 10.09
CA ARG A 56 3.40 -7.11 10.74
C ARG A 56 2.77 -5.92 10.01
N ILE A 57 2.78 -5.93 8.67
CA ILE A 57 2.19 -4.85 7.86
C ILE A 57 0.68 -4.77 8.09
N HIS A 58 -0.04 -5.90 8.07
CA HIS A 58 -1.47 -5.92 8.42
C HIS A 58 -1.73 -5.31 9.81
N GLY A 59 -0.91 -5.68 10.81
CA GLY A 59 -1.01 -5.10 12.15
C GLY A 59 -0.83 -3.58 12.18
N LYS A 60 0.11 -3.05 11.38
CA LYS A 60 0.33 -1.59 11.26
C LYS A 60 -0.83 -0.88 10.60
N LEU A 61 -1.34 -1.41 9.49
CA LEU A 61 -2.51 -0.86 8.80
C LEU A 61 -3.76 -0.88 9.69
N ILE A 62 -3.91 -1.90 10.55
CA ILE A 62 -4.98 -1.95 11.55
C ILE A 62 -4.79 -0.91 12.64
N ALA A 63 -3.56 -0.75 13.15
CA ALA A 63 -3.25 0.23 14.19
C ALA A 63 -3.49 1.68 13.73
N PHE A 64 -3.33 1.96 12.44
CA PHE A 64 -3.60 3.26 11.82
C PHE A 64 -5.06 3.43 11.34
N ASP A 65 -5.96 2.50 11.66
CA ASP A 65 -7.35 2.51 11.18
C ASP A 65 -7.45 2.55 9.65
N LEU A 66 -6.49 2.00 8.91
CA LEU A 66 -6.51 1.89 7.43
C LEU A 66 -7.12 0.57 6.97
N LEU A 67 -6.93 -0.48 7.78
CA LEU A 67 -7.64 -1.75 7.70
C LEU A 67 -8.39 -2.00 9.01
N LYS A 68 -9.48 -2.75 8.92
CA LYS A 68 -10.10 -3.40 10.09
C LYS A 68 -10.21 -4.89 9.85
N PHE A 69 -10.33 -5.65 10.92
CA PHE A 69 -10.42 -7.10 10.84
C PHE A 69 -11.68 -7.65 11.50
N GLN A 70 -12.10 -8.82 11.04
CA GLN A 70 -13.07 -9.65 11.73
C GLN A 70 -12.60 -11.11 11.71
N LEU A 71 -12.89 -11.82 12.79
CA LEU A 71 -12.75 -13.27 12.87
C LEU A 71 -14.11 -13.86 12.49
N SER A 72 -14.12 -14.81 11.56
CA SER A 72 -15.34 -15.56 11.27
C SER A 72 -15.15 -16.99 11.78
N GLY A 73 -16.06 -17.42 12.66
CA GLY A 73 -16.20 -18.79 13.13
C GLY A 73 -14.93 -19.47 13.69
N ARG A 74 -15.07 -20.77 13.98
CA ARG A 74 -13.96 -21.61 14.49
C ARG A 74 -13.00 -22.05 13.35
N ASP A 75 -13.48 -22.01 12.10
CA ASP A 75 -12.81 -22.55 10.91
C ASP A 75 -12.59 -21.52 9.79
N SER A 76 -13.11 -20.29 9.91
CA SER A 76 -13.33 -19.42 8.75
C SER A 76 -12.25 -18.36 8.51
N GLY A 77 -11.15 -18.39 9.27
CA GLY A 77 -9.99 -17.51 9.04
C GLY A 77 -10.22 -16.03 9.40
N VAL A 78 -9.28 -15.18 8.95
CA VAL A 78 -9.28 -13.74 9.23
C VAL A 78 -9.73 -13.00 7.97
N PHE A 79 -10.61 -12.03 8.12
CA PHE A 79 -11.03 -11.13 7.04
C PHE A 79 -10.61 -9.71 7.35
N TYR A 80 -10.25 -8.97 6.32
CA TYR A 80 -9.93 -7.55 6.39
C TYR A 80 -10.87 -6.73 5.52
N LYS A 81 -11.05 -5.47 5.91
CA LYS A 81 -11.81 -4.48 5.14
C LYS A 81 -11.07 -3.16 5.20
N VAL A 82 -10.90 -2.54 4.04
CA VAL A 82 -10.39 -1.17 3.95
C VAL A 82 -11.40 -0.24 4.63
N THR A 83 -10.92 0.61 5.52
CA THR A 83 -11.74 1.59 6.21
C THR A 83 -11.98 2.82 5.33
N ARG A 84 -12.84 3.73 5.78
CA ARG A 84 -12.99 5.03 5.11
C ARG A 84 -11.69 5.84 5.15
N THR A 85 -10.93 5.74 6.24
CA THR A 85 -9.62 6.40 6.40
C THR A 85 -8.62 5.86 5.38
N GLY A 86 -8.55 4.53 5.21
CA GLY A 86 -7.70 3.87 4.21
C GLY A 86 -8.03 4.28 2.77
N GLU A 87 -9.30 4.26 2.39
CA GLU A 87 -9.74 4.67 1.03
C GLU A 87 -9.42 6.14 0.75
N ASN A 88 -9.56 7.02 1.74
CA ASN A 88 -9.23 8.44 1.59
C ASN A 88 -7.72 8.72 1.56
N MET A 89 -6.92 7.85 2.17
CA MET A 89 -5.46 8.02 2.26
C MET A 89 -4.75 7.58 0.98
N LEU A 90 -5.25 6.54 0.30
CA LEU A 90 -4.61 5.98 -0.90
C LEU A 90 -4.35 7.02 -2.01
N PRO A 91 -5.32 7.87 -2.42
CA PRO A 91 -5.05 8.87 -3.46
C PRO A 91 -3.94 9.86 -3.07
N ARG A 92 -3.90 10.26 -1.79
CA ARG A 92 -2.85 11.16 -1.27
C ARG A 92 -1.48 10.49 -1.27
N LEU A 93 -1.42 9.21 -0.94
CA LEU A 93 -0.18 8.42 -1.01
C LEU A 93 0.32 8.27 -2.44
N GLU A 94 -0.58 7.99 -3.38
CA GLU A 94 -0.22 7.83 -4.78
C GLU A 94 0.30 9.13 -5.39
N GLU A 95 -0.34 10.27 -5.09
CA GLU A 95 0.12 11.61 -5.49
C GLU A 95 1.53 11.90 -4.94
N GLN A 96 1.74 11.73 -3.63
CA GLN A 96 3.04 12.00 -3.01
C GLN A 96 4.14 11.06 -3.50
N LEU A 97 3.85 9.77 -3.72
CA LEU A 97 4.83 8.83 -4.29
C LEU A 97 5.20 9.19 -5.73
N GLN A 98 4.25 9.66 -6.53
CA GLN A 98 4.51 10.16 -7.89
C GLN A 98 5.38 11.42 -7.86
N ASP A 99 5.08 12.36 -6.97
CA ASP A 99 5.87 13.59 -6.80
C ASP A 99 7.32 13.28 -6.38
N LEU A 100 7.51 12.37 -5.43
CA LEU A 100 8.84 11.92 -5.00
C LEU A 100 9.61 11.26 -6.15
N GLN A 101 8.95 10.42 -6.94
CA GLN A 101 9.56 9.78 -8.12
C GLN A 101 9.98 10.81 -9.17
N ALA A 102 9.12 11.79 -9.47
CA ALA A 102 9.42 12.86 -10.41
C ALA A 102 10.61 13.73 -9.95
N GLN A 103 10.70 14.02 -8.65
CA GLN A 103 11.82 14.77 -8.07
C GLN A 103 13.15 14.02 -8.18
N LEU A 104 13.15 12.71 -7.90
CA LEU A 104 14.32 11.85 -8.04
C LEU A 104 14.79 11.76 -9.50
N GLN A 105 13.86 11.63 -10.46
CA GLN A 105 14.18 11.60 -11.89
C GLN A 105 14.76 12.93 -12.39
N ALA A 106 14.20 14.07 -11.94
CA ALA A 106 14.70 15.39 -12.31
C ALA A 106 16.12 15.68 -11.75
N THR A 107 16.49 15.08 -10.62
CA THR A 107 17.85 15.21 -10.07
C THR A 107 18.87 14.31 -10.78
N GLU A 108 18.45 13.17 -11.32
CA GLU A 108 19.30 12.30 -12.15
C GLU A 108 19.54 12.89 -13.55
N GLU A 109 18.56 13.58 -14.14
CA GLU A 109 18.68 14.21 -15.46
C GLU A 109 19.53 15.50 -15.46
N ASP A 110 19.58 16.24 -14.35
CA ASP A 110 20.38 17.47 -14.20
C ASP A 110 21.81 17.19 -13.64
N ALA A 111 22.19 15.91 -13.51
CA ALA A 111 23.54 15.52 -13.10
C ALA A 111 24.56 15.90 -14.19
N PRO A 112 25.69 16.57 -13.82
CA PRO A 112 26.67 17.03 -14.80
C PRO A 112 27.22 15.86 -15.66
N PRO A 113 27.54 16.11 -16.95
CA PRO A 113 27.90 15.06 -17.92
C PRO A 113 29.04 14.13 -17.48
N GLU A 114 29.94 14.61 -16.61
CA GLU A 114 31.12 13.89 -16.15
C GLU A 114 30.78 12.65 -15.29
N GLU A 115 29.64 12.63 -14.58
CA GLU A 115 29.23 11.46 -13.76
C GLU A 115 28.45 10.41 -14.56
N GLN A 116 27.82 10.80 -15.67
CA GLN A 116 27.03 9.90 -16.53
C GLN A 116 27.91 9.00 -17.42
N GLU A 117 29.12 9.43 -17.79
CA GLU A 117 30.09 8.62 -18.54
C GLU A 117 30.74 7.52 -17.69
N LEU A 118 30.99 7.77 -16.40
CA LEU A 118 31.56 6.79 -15.47
C LEU A 118 30.59 5.65 -15.15
N ALA A 119 29.28 5.94 -14.99
CA ALA A 119 28.26 4.93 -14.72
C ALA A 119 27.94 4.01 -15.92
N ARG A 120 28.20 4.48 -17.15
CA ARG A 120 28.00 3.68 -18.38
C ARG A 120 29.24 2.89 -18.81
N SER A 121 30.38 3.13 -18.17
CA SER A 121 31.67 2.52 -18.50
C SER A 121 32.16 1.47 -17.48
N ALA A 122 31.33 1.14 -16.48
CA ALA A 122 31.58 0.11 -15.45
C ALA A 122 30.64 -1.08 -15.65
#